data_AF-A0A8H5HED6-F1
#
_entry.id   AF-A0A8H5HED6-F1
#
_cell.length_a   1.000
_cell.length_b   1.000
_cell.length_c   1.000
_cell.angle_alpha   90.00
_cell.angle_beta   90.00
_cell.angle_gamma   90.00
#
_symmetry.space_group_name_H-M   'P 1'
#
loop_
_entity.id
_entity.type
_entity.pdbx_description
1 polymer ?
#
loop_
_entity_poly.entity_id
_entity_poly.type
_entity_poly.pdbx_seq_one_letter_code
_entity_poly.pdbx_strand_id
1 'polypeptide(L)'
;MFGYWSVPLTSSDTDGSTNVAPYTPGAWQYLLRGLNWAKKHSIHVIIDIHGAPGSQNGYDNSGQRTSNPVWALNPANVSRTVDTLRYIAENIGGMIDVIELLNEPTGFRGDEWAQAVRQFWLDGHDTVRKAAGTGIKVMIGDAFLGVQVC
;
A
#
# COMPACT_ATOMS: atom_id res chain seq x y z
N MET A 1 1.75 9.61 -2.10
CA MET A 1 1.37 8.59 -3.10
C MET A 1 2.63 8.03 -3.75
N PHE A 2 2.79 6.71 -3.76
CA PHE A 2 3.85 5.99 -4.49
C PHE A 2 3.38 4.56 -4.75
N GLY A 3 3.89 3.95 -5.82
CA GLY A 3 3.64 2.53 -6.08
C GLY A 3 4.61 1.61 -5.35
N TYR A 4 4.25 0.33 -5.20
CA TYR A 4 5.07 -0.69 -4.56
C TYR A 4 6.50 -0.77 -5.13
N TRP A 5 6.67 -0.47 -6.43
CA TRP A 5 7.95 -0.47 -7.13
C TRP A 5 8.95 0.58 -6.63
N SER A 6 8.48 1.56 -5.86
CA SER A 6 9.30 2.61 -5.28
C SER A 6 9.90 2.23 -3.93
N VAL A 7 9.36 1.19 -3.27
CA VAL A 7 9.81 0.73 -1.95
C VAL A 7 10.94 -0.29 -2.13
N PRO A 8 12.12 -0.09 -1.52
CA PRO A 8 13.31 -0.88 -1.80
C PRO A 8 13.34 -2.19 -0.99
N LEU A 9 12.28 -2.98 -1.10
CA LEU A 9 12.20 -4.31 -0.49
C LEU A 9 13.27 -5.24 -1.08
N THR A 10 14.01 -5.89 -0.19
CA THR A 10 14.99 -6.92 -0.52
C THR A 10 14.50 -8.30 -0.08
N SER A 11 15.29 -9.35 -0.36
CA SER A 11 14.95 -10.72 0.04
C SER A 11 15.02 -10.95 1.55
N SER A 12 15.58 -10.03 2.34
CA SER A 12 15.45 -10.10 3.81
C SER A 12 14.09 -9.63 4.30
N ASP A 13 13.36 -8.89 3.46
CA ASP A 13 12.13 -8.20 3.84
C ASP A 13 10.88 -8.91 3.33
N THR A 14 11.00 -10.00 2.56
CA THR A 14 9.88 -10.74 1.98
C THR A 14 10.32 -12.13 1.52
N ASP A 15 9.42 -13.11 1.63
CA ASP A 15 9.58 -14.44 1.01
C ASP A 15 9.12 -14.44 -0.47
N GLY A 16 8.53 -13.33 -0.93
CA GLY A 16 8.03 -13.14 -2.28
C GLY A 16 9.04 -12.53 -3.25
N SER A 17 8.59 -12.28 -4.48
CA SER A 17 9.41 -11.63 -5.50
C SER A 17 9.72 -10.17 -5.15
N THR A 18 10.98 -9.76 -5.31
CA THR A 18 11.43 -8.37 -5.22
C THR A 18 11.47 -7.67 -6.58
N ASN A 19 11.07 -8.36 -7.66
CA ASN A 19 11.09 -7.81 -9.00
C ASN A 19 10.04 -6.70 -9.16
N VAL A 20 10.49 -5.57 -9.70
CA VAL A 20 9.66 -4.38 -9.97
C VAL A 20 9.59 -4.03 -11.45
N ALA A 21 10.13 -4.86 -12.35
CA ALA A 21 10.03 -4.61 -13.79
C ALA A 21 8.54 -4.50 -14.23
N PRO A 22 8.21 -3.59 -15.16
CA PRO A 22 9.10 -2.71 -15.94
C PRO A 22 9.42 -1.35 -15.28
N TYR A 23 9.06 -1.15 -14.01
CA TYR A 23 9.24 0.14 -13.34
C TYR A 23 10.70 0.45 -13.04
N THR A 24 11.04 1.74 -13.02
CA THR A 24 12.35 2.23 -12.56
C THR A 24 12.32 2.49 -11.05
N PRO A 25 13.10 1.76 -10.24
CA PRO A 25 13.18 2.00 -8.80
C PRO A 25 13.97 3.29 -8.48
N GLY A 26 13.95 3.70 -7.21
CA GLY A 26 14.79 4.81 -6.71
C GLY A 26 14.04 6.05 -6.26
N ALA A 27 12.70 6.05 -6.30
CA ALA A 27 11.90 7.15 -5.77
C ALA A 27 11.95 7.25 -4.22
N TRP A 28 12.30 6.16 -3.51
CA TRP A 28 12.40 6.12 -2.05
C TRP A 28 13.23 7.27 -1.45
N GLN A 29 14.39 7.58 -2.03
CA GLN A 29 15.25 8.68 -1.55
C GLN A 29 14.61 10.07 -1.73
N TYR A 30 13.71 10.23 -2.69
CA TYR A 30 12.95 11.47 -2.89
C TYR A 30 11.83 11.57 -1.85
N LEU A 31 11.17 10.44 -1.54
CA LEU A 31 10.22 10.36 -0.43
C LEU A 31 10.88 10.76 0.89
N LEU A 32 12.02 10.18 1.25
CA LEU A 32 12.74 10.53 2.49
C LEU A 32 13.10 12.03 2.56
N ARG A 33 13.48 12.64 1.45
CA ARG A 33 13.71 14.09 1.38
C ARG A 33 12.42 14.88 1.62
N GLY A 34 11.32 14.47 0.98
CA GLY A 34 9.99 15.06 1.19
C GLY A 34 9.55 15.00 2.65
N LEU A 35 9.74 13.85 3.33
CA LEU A 35 9.40 13.69 4.75
C LEU A 35 10.25 14.60 5.66
N ASN A 36 11.54 14.76 5.36
CA ASN A 36 12.39 15.70 6.09
C ASN A 36 11.95 17.16 5.89
N TRP A 37 11.52 17.55 4.70
CA TRP A 37 10.94 18.86 4.46
C TRP A 37 9.62 19.04 5.21
N ALA A 38 8.74 18.04 5.19
CA ALA A 38 7.48 18.08 5.91
C ALA A 38 7.71 18.30 7.41
N LYS A 39 8.63 17.53 8.02
CA LYS A 39 9.03 17.70 9.42
C LYS A 39 9.58 19.10 9.71
N LYS A 40 10.46 19.63 8.84
CA LYS A 40 11.04 20.97 8.98
C LYS A 40 9.97 22.08 8.98
N HIS A 41 8.89 21.87 8.24
CA HIS A 41 7.83 22.85 8.04
C HIS A 41 6.55 22.53 8.82
N SER A 42 6.59 21.58 9.76
CA SER A 42 5.43 21.17 10.57
C SER A 42 4.21 20.76 9.73
N ILE A 43 4.46 20.10 8.59
CA ILE A 43 3.42 19.55 7.70
C ILE A 43 3.16 18.11 8.09
N HIS A 44 1.89 17.78 8.33
CA HIS A 44 1.46 16.40 8.55
C HIS A 44 1.42 15.61 7.24
N VAL A 45 1.78 14.34 7.29
CA VAL A 45 1.94 13.48 6.11
C VAL A 45 1.04 12.26 6.17
N ILE A 46 0.28 12.07 5.09
CA ILE A 46 -0.36 10.81 4.74
C ILE A 46 0.53 10.12 3.71
N ILE A 47 1.04 8.94 4.06
CA ILE A 47 1.75 8.07 3.15
C ILE A 47 0.73 7.09 2.56
N ASP A 48 0.75 6.92 1.24
CA ASP A 48 -0.27 6.16 0.52
C ASP A 48 0.38 5.24 -0.52
N ILE A 49 0.07 3.94 -0.42
CA ILE A 49 0.39 2.94 -1.43
C ILE A 49 -0.64 3.09 -2.56
N HIS A 50 -0.23 3.79 -3.61
CA HIS A 50 -1.13 4.17 -4.70
C HIS A 50 -1.23 3.11 -5.80
N GLY A 51 -0.28 2.17 -5.85
CA GLY A 51 -0.23 1.11 -6.84
C GLY A 51 0.32 -0.19 -6.26
N ALA A 52 -0.47 -1.25 -6.37
CA ALA A 52 -0.10 -2.61 -5.95
C ALA A 52 0.27 -3.50 -7.14
N PRO A 53 1.05 -4.59 -6.92
CA PRO A 53 1.40 -5.54 -7.97
C PRO A 53 0.16 -6.14 -8.64
N GLY A 54 0.16 -6.21 -9.98
CA GLY A 54 -0.98 -6.72 -10.74
C GLY A 54 -2.19 -5.78 -10.81
N SER A 55 -2.06 -4.55 -10.30
CA SER A 55 -3.09 -3.52 -10.18
C SER A 55 -4.30 -3.91 -9.31
N GLN A 56 -4.63 -3.04 -8.37
CA GLN A 56 -5.80 -3.17 -7.49
C GLN A 56 -7.10 -2.65 -8.13
N ASN A 57 -7.03 -2.03 -9.31
CA ASN A 57 -8.21 -1.40 -9.93
C ASN A 57 -8.24 -1.43 -11.47
N GLY A 58 -7.10 -1.63 -12.12
CA GLY A 58 -6.93 -1.57 -13.58
C GLY A 58 -6.82 -0.15 -14.15
N TYR A 59 -6.81 0.86 -13.29
CA TYR A 59 -6.68 2.27 -13.68
C TYR A 59 -5.22 2.64 -13.93
N ASP A 60 -5.00 3.74 -14.65
CA ASP A 60 -3.66 4.24 -14.91
C ASP A 60 -2.96 4.77 -13.66
N ASN A 61 -3.71 5.35 -12.71
CA ASN A 61 -3.17 5.84 -11.44
C ASN A 61 -2.49 4.74 -10.60
N SER A 62 -2.85 3.47 -10.79
CA SER A 62 -2.19 2.35 -10.10
C SER A 62 -0.83 1.98 -10.72
N GLY A 63 -0.40 2.67 -11.79
CA GLY A 63 0.83 2.41 -12.56
C GLY A 63 0.68 1.36 -13.67
N GLN A 64 -0.43 0.60 -13.70
CA GLN A 64 -0.68 -0.44 -14.68
C GLN A 64 -2.14 -0.38 -15.15
N ARG A 65 -2.39 0.39 -16.21
CA ARG A 65 -3.69 0.40 -16.88
C ARG A 65 -3.94 -0.97 -17.53
N THR A 66 -5.01 -1.66 -17.12
CA THR A 66 -5.38 -2.98 -17.65
C THR A 66 -6.87 -3.23 -17.52
N SER A 67 -7.46 -3.95 -18.47
CA SER A 67 -8.84 -4.43 -18.35
C SER A 67 -8.98 -5.60 -17.36
N ASN A 68 -7.88 -6.30 -17.09
CA ASN A 68 -7.82 -7.52 -16.28
C ASN A 68 -6.84 -7.32 -15.12
N PRO A 69 -7.16 -6.51 -14.10
CA PRO A 69 -6.34 -6.44 -12.89
C PRO A 69 -6.43 -7.77 -12.13
N VAL A 70 -5.34 -8.14 -11.45
CA VAL A 70 -5.19 -9.46 -10.81
C VAL A 70 -4.65 -9.39 -9.39
N TRP A 71 -4.56 -8.20 -8.79
CA TRP A 71 -4.07 -8.05 -7.42
C TRP A 71 -4.83 -8.93 -6.42
N ALA A 72 -6.15 -8.80 -6.36
CA ALA A 72 -6.99 -9.55 -5.41
C ALA A 72 -7.06 -11.05 -5.70
N LEU A 73 -6.78 -11.46 -6.95
CA LEU A 73 -6.87 -12.85 -7.42
C LEU A 73 -5.54 -13.61 -7.27
N ASN A 74 -4.47 -12.92 -6.86
CA ASN A 74 -3.16 -13.50 -6.71
C ASN A 74 -2.63 -13.25 -5.29
N PRO A 75 -2.61 -14.27 -4.42
CA PRO A 75 -2.14 -14.13 -3.04
C PRO A 75 -0.72 -13.55 -2.92
N ALA A 76 0.16 -13.82 -3.89
CA ALA A 76 1.52 -13.26 -3.89
C ALA A 76 1.51 -11.73 -4.09
N ASN A 77 0.58 -11.18 -4.86
CA ASN A 77 0.43 -9.74 -5.04
C ASN A 77 -0.07 -9.07 -3.75
N VAL A 78 -1.04 -9.68 -3.08
CA VAL A 78 -1.56 -9.20 -1.79
C VAL A 78 -0.46 -9.25 -0.73
N SER A 79 0.22 -10.39 -0.58
CA SER A 79 1.34 -10.55 0.36
C SER A 79 2.46 -9.53 0.12
N ARG A 80 2.84 -9.31 -1.15
CA ARG A 80 3.83 -8.28 -1.50
C ARG A 80 3.38 -6.87 -1.11
N THR A 81 2.08 -6.59 -1.16
CA THR A 81 1.51 -5.30 -0.72
C THR A 81 1.59 -5.16 0.80
N VAL A 82 1.31 -6.24 1.54
CA VAL A 82 1.46 -6.29 3.01
C VAL A 82 2.93 -6.12 3.43
N ASP A 83 3.87 -6.79 2.76
CA ASP A 83 5.31 -6.62 3.03
C ASP A 83 5.77 -5.18 2.78
N THR A 84 5.19 -4.52 1.77
CA THR A 84 5.43 -3.09 1.49
C THR A 84 4.97 -2.22 2.65
N LEU A 85 3.77 -2.48 3.21
CA LEU A 85 3.27 -1.79 4.39
C LEU A 85 4.17 -1.99 5.62
N ARG A 86 4.61 -3.23 5.86
CA ARG A 86 5.55 -3.55 6.95
C ARG A 86 6.81 -2.71 6.83
N TYR A 87 7.44 -2.73 5.65
CA TYR A 87 8.69 -2.00 5.43
C TYR A 87 8.52 -0.49 5.66
N ILE A 88 7.43 0.11 5.17
CA ILE A 88 7.13 1.52 5.39
C ILE A 88 6.99 1.81 6.89
N ALA A 89 6.19 1.01 7.60
CA ALA A 89 5.93 1.21 9.02
C ALA A 89 7.23 1.09 9.86
N GLU A 90 8.07 0.10 9.57
CA GLU A 90 9.34 -0.13 10.28
C GLU A 90 10.36 0.97 10.00
N ASN A 91 10.47 1.44 8.75
CA ASN A 91 11.56 2.33 8.34
C ASN A 91 11.22 3.82 8.46
N ILE A 92 9.96 4.20 8.21
CA ILE A 92 9.53 5.61 8.20
C ILE A 92 8.29 5.89 9.04
N GLY A 93 7.80 4.92 9.83
CA GLY A 93 6.64 5.11 10.71
C GLY A 93 6.78 6.29 11.66
N GLY A 94 7.99 6.57 12.15
CA GLY A 94 8.27 7.74 13.00
C GLY A 94 8.33 9.09 12.25
N MET A 95 8.13 9.11 10.94
CA MET A 95 8.19 10.31 10.09
C MET A 95 6.84 10.67 9.45
N ILE A 96 5.80 9.88 9.68
CA ILE A 96 4.48 10.00 9.04
C ILE A 96 3.38 10.02 10.11
N ASP A 97 2.24 10.61 9.77
CA ASP A 97 1.09 10.70 10.69
C ASP A 97 0.03 9.63 10.39
N VAL A 98 -0.14 9.33 9.09
CA VAL A 98 -1.13 8.38 8.60
C VAL A 98 -0.52 7.50 7.52
N ILE A 99 -0.87 6.21 7.54
CA ILE A 99 -0.67 5.29 6.43
C ILE A 99 -2.02 4.89 5.82
N GLU A 100 -2.24 5.25 4.57
CA GLU A 100 -3.30 4.71 3.74
C GLU A 100 -2.84 3.38 3.16
N LEU A 101 -3.57 2.32 3.48
CA LEU A 101 -3.13 0.96 3.24
C LEU A 101 -3.05 0.64 1.74
N LEU A 102 -4.02 1.12 0.94
CA LEU A 102 -4.05 0.94 -0.51
C LEU A 102 -5.08 1.88 -1.15
N ASN A 103 -4.67 2.65 -2.15
CA ASN A 103 -5.59 3.52 -2.89
C ASN A 103 -6.58 2.72 -3.76
N GLU A 104 -7.87 3.04 -3.64
CA GLU A 104 -8.94 2.67 -4.58
C GLU A 104 -8.98 1.19 -5.05
N PRO A 105 -8.88 0.16 -4.20
CA PRO A 105 -9.09 -1.20 -4.66
C PRO A 105 -10.53 -1.38 -5.15
N THR A 106 -10.72 -1.99 -6.32
CA THR A 106 -12.07 -2.13 -6.92
C THR A 106 -12.84 -3.31 -6.34
N GLY A 107 -13.32 -3.16 -5.09
CA GLY A 107 -14.09 -4.20 -4.38
C GLY A 107 -15.37 -4.61 -5.12
N PHE A 108 -15.95 -3.72 -5.92
CA PHE A 108 -17.16 -3.96 -6.72
C PHE A 108 -17.00 -4.98 -7.87
N ARG A 109 -15.79 -5.50 -8.12
CA ARG A 109 -15.55 -6.50 -9.18
C ARG A 109 -16.15 -7.88 -8.88
N GLY A 110 -16.52 -8.14 -7.62
CA GLY A 110 -17.17 -9.38 -7.19
C GLY A 110 -16.84 -9.74 -5.74
N ASP A 111 -17.50 -10.77 -5.22
CA ASP A 111 -17.36 -11.17 -3.81
C ASP A 111 -15.93 -11.54 -3.44
N GLU A 112 -15.21 -12.23 -4.34
CA GLU A 112 -13.80 -12.58 -4.14
C GLU A 112 -12.93 -11.32 -3.96
N TRP A 113 -13.14 -10.30 -4.78
CA TRP A 113 -12.43 -9.02 -4.65
C TRP A 113 -12.79 -8.31 -3.35
N ALA A 114 -14.07 -8.24 -3.00
CA ALA A 114 -14.52 -7.61 -1.77
C ALA A 114 -13.99 -8.36 -0.53
N GLN A 115 -13.88 -9.69 -0.56
CA GLN A 115 -13.30 -10.50 0.52
C GLN A 115 -11.78 -10.28 0.63
N ALA A 116 -11.05 -10.31 -0.49
CA ALA A 116 -9.62 -10.06 -0.51
C ALA A 116 -9.26 -8.67 0.05
N VAL A 117 -10.04 -7.63 -0.32
CA VAL A 117 -9.85 -6.27 0.21
C VAL A 117 -10.09 -6.21 1.71
N ARG A 118 -11.16 -6.84 2.22
CA ARG A 118 -11.45 -6.87 3.67
C ARG A 118 -10.34 -7.58 4.43
N GLN A 119 -9.88 -8.73 3.95
CA GLN A 119 -8.79 -9.45 4.60
C GLN A 119 -7.50 -8.63 4.56
N PHE A 120 -7.19 -7.99 3.43
CA PHE A 120 -6.04 -7.10 3.30
C PHE A 120 -6.10 -5.92 4.29
N TRP A 121 -7.27 -5.34 4.55
CA TRP A 121 -7.42 -4.30 5.58
C TRP A 121 -7.08 -4.80 6.99
N LEU A 122 -7.48 -6.02 7.33
CA LEU A 122 -7.15 -6.65 8.62
C LEU A 122 -5.64 -6.93 8.71
N ASP A 123 -5.07 -7.52 7.67
CA ASP A 123 -3.65 -7.89 7.65
C ASP A 123 -2.75 -6.65 7.65
N GLY A 124 -3.09 -5.64 6.85
CA GLY A 124 -2.40 -4.34 6.81
C GLY A 124 -2.56 -3.58 8.13
N HIS A 125 -3.78 -3.57 8.66
CA HIS A 125 -4.13 -3.49 10.08
C HIS A 125 -2.99 -3.83 11.03
N ASP A 126 -2.89 -5.13 11.24
CA ASP A 126 -2.10 -5.74 12.28
C ASP A 126 -0.60 -5.61 11.97
N THR A 127 -0.23 -5.63 10.70
CA THR A 127 1.14 -5.41 10.23
C THR A 127 1.65 -4.04 10.66
N VAL A 128 0.87 -2.98 10.39
CA VAL A 128 1.25 -1.61 10.77
C VAL A 128 1.32 -1.46 12.29
N ARG A 129 0.36 -2.04 13.02
CA ARG A 129 0.35 -2.01 14.50
C ARG A 129 1.54 -2.72 15.11
N LYS A 130 1.91 -3.88 14.57
CA LYS A 130 3.07 -4.65 15.03
C LYS A 130 4.39 -3.91 14.78
N ALA A 131 4.51 -3.24 13.63
CA ALA A 131 5.73 -2.55 13.24
C ALA A 131 5.92 -1.19 13.93
N ALA A 132 4.86 -0.40 14.08
CA ALA A 132 4.95 1.01 14.49
C ALA A 132 4.04 1.40 15.66
N GLY A 133 3.32 0.44 16.25
CA GLY A 133 2.42 0.67 17.38
C GLY A 133 1.18 1.50 17.03
N THR A 134 0.69 2.27 18.01
CA THR A 134 -0.54 3.07 17.89
C THR A 134 -0.29 4.55 17.57
N GLY A 135 0.98 4.95 17.39
CA GLY A 135 1.38 6.33 17.11
C GLY A 135 0.92 6.83 15.74
N ILE A 136 0.93 5.95 14.72
CA ILE A 136 0.46 6.26 13.38
C ILE A 136 -1.00 5.85 13.17
N LYS A 137 -1.77 6.69 12.49
CA LYS A 137 -3.15 6.36 12.09
C LYS A 137 -3.12 5.45 10.87
N VAL A 138 -4.09 4.54 10.82
CA VAL A 138 -4.30 3.67 9.65
C VAL A 138 -5.56 4.17 8.94
N MET A 139 -5.44 4.42 7.64
CA MET A 139 -6.53 4.80 6.76
C MET A 139 -6.82 3.65 5.80
N ILE A 140 -8.11 3.34 5.63
CA ILE A 140 -8.61 2.41 4.62
C ILE A 140 -9.50 3.17 3.65
N GLY A 141 -9.40 2.82 2.37
CA GLY A 141 -10.35 3.28 1.37
C GLY A 141 -11.68 2.52 1.48
N ASP A 142 -12.73 3.10 0.91
CA ASP A 142 -14.07 2.48 0.86
C ASP A 142 -14.18 1.30 -0.12
N ALA A 143 -13.16 1.10 -0.96
CA ALA A 143 -13.13 0.13 -2.06
C ALA A 143 -14.29 0.26 -3.06
N PHE A 144 -14.89 1.45 -3.13
CA PHE A 144 -16.14 1.77 -3.81
C PHE A 144 -17.30 0.85 -3.43
N LEU A 145 -17.24 0.26 -2.23
CA LEU A 145 -18.34 -0.50 -1.66
C LEU A 145 -19.24 0.47 -0.89
N GLY A 146 -20.54 0.33 -1.06
CA GLY A 146 -21.50 1.07 -0.26
C GLY A 146 -21.40 0.73 1.22
N VAL A 147 -21.94 1.60 2.08
CA VAL A 147 -22.09 1.30 3.51
C VAL A 147 -23.03 0.11 3.64
N GLN A 148 -22.56 -1.01 4.19
CA GLN A 148 -23.44 -2.09 4.62
C GLN A 148 -24.20 -1.60 5.85
N VAL A 149 -25.46 -1.20 5.65
CA VAL A 149 -26.41 -1.02 6.74
C VAL A 149 -26.83 -2.39 7.23
N CYS A 150 -26.39 -2.73 8.44
CA CYS A 150 -26.84 -3.89 9.20
C CYS A 150 -28.33 -3.77 9.54
#